data_AF-A0A399HUB4-F1
#
_entry.id   AF-A0A399HUB4-F1
#
_cell.length_a   1.000
_cell.length_b   1.000
_cell.length_c   1.000
_cell.angle_alpha   90.00
_cell.angle_beta   90.00
_cell.angle_gamma   90.00
#
_symmetry.space_group_name_H-M   'P 1'
#
loop_
_entity.id
_entity.type
_entity.pdbx_description
1 polymer ?
#
loop_
_entity_poly.entity_id
_entity_poly.type
_entity_poly.pdbx_seq_one_letter_code
_entity_poly.pdbx_strand_id
1 'polypeptide(L)'
;MARLPALKAKSRKRSSKALSPAHDSSVAKTTEVDHAIETPTSDAARLSKLRISSSGDVEKIWPDNIENILPKIEENQTRTIESKLLDGTIMITFDQAPELTRAASGTLPSSIHRTFYETSQTACCFVNKDTHPKHREVPDLKISDENAFQSIGSFSLPTDLTRERIERHLVWNKKINPSSYISGFNDLSHAIRRAGFHYKNSKRIGMRVSIARISTDGLIAATVTAQMETTITVTTRRRFHPDETYLASKVHNVSTPVWIRDTAVPLDHSAITWQQLKASGADMWLSITEIRASDMKLILPKIRWCDTICADGHDYEWLACGFIPKSRVTRVMPWDGTRLHRNPDVRIVRSIDSPDPWVFDWTTSMWRYDPRLYRTACFLSTYGGNKRKILDEERDDEHEGPSRKRRKVINISKAKGKKTDTTPEAKRNNNPYEPGFIPETSEQADSDNGCCSVCGQRKTPFHINEETDGPLAYLDLSMPSKPA
;
A
#
# COMPACT_ATOMS: atom_id res chain seq x y z
N MET A 1 -7.75 -21.58 -54.42
CA MET A 1 -6.75 -22.45 -55.09
C MET A 1 -5.43 -22.27 -54.33
N ALA A 2 -5.12 -23.17 -53.40
CA ALA A 2 -4.10 -24.24 -53.52
C ALA A 2 -2.66 -23.67 -53.49
N ARG A 3 -1.98 -23.72 -52.33
CA ARG A 3 -1.03 -24.75 -51.86
C ARG A 3 0.45 -24.37 -52.14
N LEU A 4 1.22 -24.22 -51.06
CA LEU A 4 2.67 -24.49 -50.93
C LEU A 4 3.06 -25.83 -51.60
N PRO A 5 4.34 -26.13 -51.99
CA PRO A 5 5.49 -26.12 -51.07
C PRO A 5 6.93 -25.95 -51.64
N ALA A 6 7.87 -25.96 -50.69
CA ALA A 6 9.33 -25.93 -50.78
C ALA A 6 9.99 -27.13 -51.50
N LEU A 7 11.23 -26.97 -51.97
CA LEU A 7 12.18 -28.08 -52.20
C LEU A 7 13.65 -27.69 -51.94
N LYS A 8 14.35 -28.68 -51.37
CA LYS A 8 15.76 -28.76 -50.93
C LYS A 8 16.72 -29.10 -52.10
N ALA A 9 17.99 -28.72 -51.97
CA ALA A 9 19.16 -29.49 -52.46
C ALA A 9 20.43 -29.05 -51.69
N LYS A 10 20.98 -29.81 -50.74
CA LYS A 10 21.93 -30.96 -50.83
C LYS A 10 23.25 -30.69 -51.56
N SER A 11 24.30 -30.57 -50.74
CA SER A 11 25.58 -31.30 -50.74
C SER A 11 26.44 -31.32 -52.02
N ARG A 12 27.68 -30.83 -51.90
CA ARG A 12 28.85 -31.46 -52.52
C ARG A 12 30.11 -31.27 -51.65
N LYS A 13 30.58 -32.39 -51.08
CA LYS A 13 31.96 -32.59 -50.62
C LYS A 13 32.90 -32.56 -51.84
N ARG A 14 34.08 -31.94 -51.70
CA ARG A 14 35.30 -32.42 -52.36
C ARG A 14 36.50 -32.28 -51.43
N SER A 15 37.17 -33.41 -51.30
CA SER A 15 38.40 -33.68 -50.57
C SER A 15 39.57 -33.48 -51.53
N SER A 16 40.69 -32.93 -51.04
CA SER A 16 42.03 -33.34 -51.46
C SER A 16 43.08 -32.90 -50.43
N LYS A 17 43.56 -33.90 -49.67
CA LYS A 17 44.98 -34.07 -49.22
C LYS A 17 45.95 -33.67 -50.34
N ALA A 18 47.22 -33.32 -50.15
CA ALA A 18 48.13 -33.11 -49.02
C ALA A 18 49.43 -32.59 -49.67
N LEU A 19 50.29 -31.85 -48.94
CA LEU A 19 51.76 -31.92 -49.05
C LEU A 19 52.39 -30.85 -48.13
N SER A 20 53.03 -31.30 -47.05
CA SER A 20 54.09 -30.58 -46.34
C SER A 20 55.43 -30.92 -47.05
N PRO A 21 56.52 -30.13 -46.88
CA PRO A 21 57.31 -30.21 -45.64
C PRO A 21 58.02 -28.91 -45.15
N ALA A 22 58.24 -28.90 -43.83
CA ALA A 22 59.35 -28.34 -43.01
C ALA A 22 60.13 -27.08 -43.45
N HIS A 23 60.19 -26.05 -42.58
CA HIS A 23 61.29 -25.84 -41.60
C HIS A 23 61.09 -24.56 -40.73
N ASP A 24 61.55 -24.67 -39.49
CA ASP A 24 62.14 -23.65 -38.61
C ASP A 24 61.35 -22.46 -38.00
N SER A 25 61.19 -22.58 -36.68
CA SER A 25 61.71 -21.66 -35.65
C SER A 25 60.82 -20.54 -35.05
N SER A 26 60.67 -20.66 -33.73
CA SER A 26 60.77 -19.61 -32.71
C SER A 26 59.52 -18.82 -32.23
N VAL A 27 59.20 -19.08 -30.95
CA VAL A 27 58.95 -18.13 -29.84
C VAL A 27 57.64 -17.29 -29.81
N ALA A 28 56.76 -17.76 -28.90
CA ALA A 28 55.96 -17.05 -27.89
C ALA A 28 55.13 -15.78 -28.23
N LYS A 29 53.80 -15.88 -28.04
CA LYS A 29 53.11 -15.26 -26.88
C LYS A 29 51.63 -15.68 -26.82
N THR A 30 51.27 -16.26 -25.67
CA THR A 30 49.92 -16.45 -25.16
C THR A 30 49.25 -15.12 -24.84
N THR A 31 48.00 -14.93 -25.25
CA THR A 31 46.89 -14.37 -24.45
C THR A 31 45.62 -14.39 -25.32
N GLU A 32 44.98 -15.56 -25.39
CA GLU A 32 43.55 -15.60 -25.73
C GLU A 32 42.80 -15.09 -24.51
N VAL A 33 42.11 -13.97 -24.70
CA VAL A 33 41.15 -13.44 -23.73
C VAL A 33 39.91 -14.31 -23.85
N ASP A 34 39.83 -15.34 -23.00
CA ASP A 34 38.60 -16.09 -22.78
C ASP A 34 37.56 -15.15 -22.18
N HIS A 35 36.71 -14.59 -23.03
CA HIS A 35 35.39 -14.15 -22.63
C HIS A 35 34.59 -15.40 -22.25
N ALA A 36 34.77 -15.86 -21.01
CA ALA A 36 33.87 -16.81 -20.39
C ALA A 36 32.48 -16.18 -20.36
N ILE A 37 31.64 -16.56 -21.33
CA ILE A 37 30.20 -16.37 -21.29
C ILE A 37 29.74 -17.14 -20.05
N GLU A 38 29.42 -16.42 -18.97
CA GLU A 38 28.85 -17.01 -17.77
C GLU A 38 27.61 -17.81 -18.18
N THR A 39 27.70 -19.13 -18.04
CA THR A 39 26.53 -20.00 -18.10
C THR A 39 25.52 -19.54 -17.05
N PRO A 40 24.20 -19.63 -17.32
CA PRO A 40 23.21 -19.29 -16.32
C PRO A 40 23.41 -20.21 -15.11
N THR A 41 24.04 -19.70 -14.05
CA THR A 41 24.12 -20.41 -12.77
C THR A 41 22.71 -20.76 -12.35
N SER A 42 22.46 -22.04 -12.06
CA SER A 42 21.18 -22.48 -11.51
C SER A 42 20.86 -21.68 -10.25
N ASP A 43 19.57 -21.45 -9.98
CA ASP A 43 19.14 -20.73 -8.77
C ASP A 43 19.73 -21.34 -7.49
N ALA A 44 19.96 -22.66 -7.47
CA ALA A 44 20.67 -23.36 -6.41
C ALA A 44 22.10 -22.84 -6.19
N ALA A 45 22.87 -22.65 -7.27
CA ALA A 45 24.22 -22.12 -7.21
C ALA A 45 24.25 -20.63 -6.81
N ARG A 46 23.21 -19.86 -7.15
CA ARG A 46 23.06 -18.47 -6.67
C ARG A 46 22.72 -18.44 -5.18
N LEU A 47 21.77 -19.25 -4.74
CA LEU A 47 21.36 -19.34 -3.35
C LEU A 47 22.53 -19.74 -2.44
N SER A 48 23.33 -20.71 -2.87
CA SER A 48 24.51 -21.15 -2.12
C SER A 48 25.57 -20.05 -2.01
N LYS A 49 25.79 -19.26 -3.07
CA LYS A 49 26.68 -18.09 -3.04
C LYS A 49 26.17 -16.97 -2.11
N LEU A 50 24.86 -16.83 -1.97
CA LEU A 50 24.27 -15.80 -1.12
C LEU A 50 24.23 -16.19 0.37
N ARG A 51 24.16 -17.49 0.70
CA ARG A 51 24.15 -17.91 2.11
C ARG A 51 25.55 -17.84 2.73
N ILE A 52 25.60 -17.29 3.94
CA ILE A 52 26.83 -17.09 4.72
C ILE A 52 26.94 -18.14 5.82
N SER A 53 25.86 -18.33 6.59
CA SER A 53 25.88 -19.22 7.75
C SER A 53 24.48 -19.73 8.09
N SER A 54 24.43 -20.68 9.03
CA SER A 54 23.19 -21.20 9.59
C SER A 54 23.38 -21.82 10.97
N SER A 55 22.32 -21.85 11.77
CA SER A 55 22.32 -22.41 13.12
C SER A 55 20.94 -22.96 13.52
N GLY A 56 20.91 -23.83 14.54
CA GLY A 56 19.69 -24.44 15.07
C GLY A 56 19.26 -25.71 14.33
N ASP A 57 17.97 -26.03 14.38
CA ASP A 57 17.35 -27.23 13.80
C ASP A 57 17.14 -27.10 12.28
N VAL A 58 18.17 -26.70 11.54
CA VAL A 58 18.09 -26.30 10.13
C VAL A 58 17.52 -27.41 9.25
N GLU A 59 18.04 -28.64 9.32
CA GLU A 59 17.56 -29.75 8.49
C GLU A 59 16.09 -30.10 8.74
N LYS A 60 15.59 -29.83 9.95
CA LYS A 60 14.20 -30.11 10.35
C LYS A 60 13.25 -28.99 9.94
N ILE A 61 13.67 -27.74 10.07
CA ILE A 61 12.79 -26.56 9.92
C ILE A 61 12.96 -25.87 8.57
N TRP A 62 14.20 -25.81 8.10
CA TRP A 62 14.59 -25.10 6.89
C TRP A 62 15.69 -25.85 6.12
N PRO A 63 15.45 -27.11 5.70
CA PRO A 63 16.41 -27.88 4.95
C PRO A 63 16.77 -27.17 3.65
N ASP A 64 18.00 -27.43 3.18
CA ASP A 64 18.45 -26.89 1.92
C ASP A 64 17.76 -27.60 0.76
N ASN A 65 16.84 -26.90 0.13
CA ASN A 65 16.28 -27.31 -1.14
C ASN A 65 16.34 -26.14 -2.13
N ILE A 66 16.36 -26.50 -3.41
CA ILE A 66 16.56 -25.57 -4.52
C ILE A 66 15.50 -24.47 -4.54
N GLU A 67 14.28 -24.79 -4.13
CA GLU A 67 13.13 -23.88 -4.21
C GLU A 67 12.93 -23.04 -2.95
N ASN A 68 13.75 -23.28 -1.92
CA ASN A 68 13.66 -22.70 -0.58
C ASN A 68 12.29 -22.90 0.10
N ILE A 69 11.64 -24.02 -0.19
CA ILE A 69 10.32 -24.39 0.33
C ILE A 69 10.46 -25.01 1.70
N LEU A 70 9.71 -24.50 2.66
CA LEU A 70 9.71 -25.01 4.01
C LEU A 70 8.90 -26.31 4.12
N PRO A 71 9.34 -27.27 4.96
CA PRO A 71 8.59 -28.49 5.25
C PRO A 71 7.17 -28.18 5.71
N LYS A 72 6.22 -29.07 5.42
CA LYS A 72 4.86 -28.96 5.95
C LYS A 72 4.89 -29.14 7.48
N ILE A 73 4.15 -28.31 8.21
CA ILE A 73 3.97 -28.46 9.67
C ILE A 73 2.73 -29.30 10.00
N GLU A 74 2.74 -29.90 11.17
CA GLU A 74 1.63 -30.66 11.75
C GLU A 74 0.48 -29.74 12.20
N GLU A 75 -0.72 -30.30 12.42
CA GLU A 75 -1.91 -29.51 12.79
C GLU A 75 -1.79 -28.81 14.14
N ASN A 76 -1.01 -29.37 15.07
CA ASN A 76 -0.75 -28.78 16.38
C ASN A 76 0.46 -27.83 16.37
N GLN A 77 1.08 -27.59 15.20
CA GLN A 77 2.23 -26.71 15.08
C GLN A 77 1.83 -25.34 14.53
N THR A 78 2.56 -24.31 14.97
CA THR A 78 2.51 -22.97 14.39
C THR A 78 3.90 -22.56 13.93
N ARG A 79 3.96 -21.76 12.87
CA ARG A 79 5.23 -21.26 12.31
C ARG A 79 5.22 -19.75 12.24
N THR A 80 6.34 -19.16 12.67
CA THR A 80 6.63 -17.74 12.49
C THR A 80 7.94 -17.61 11.73
N ILE A 81 8.00 -16.66 10.81
CA ILE A 81 9.18 -16.31 10.02
C ILE A 81 9.46 -14.85 10.31
N GLU A 82 10.68 -14.54 10.72
CA GLU A 82 11.12 -13.19 11.03
C GLU A 82 12.46 -12.94 10.36
N SER A 83 12.57 -11.80 9.68
CA SER A 83 13.80 -11.38 9.01
C SER A 83 14.22 -10.01 9.51
N LYS A 84 15.52 -9.73 9.53
CA LYS A 84 16.10 -8.40 9.78
C LYS A 84 17.43 -8.26 9.06
N LEU A 85 17.76 -7.05 8.62
CA LEU A 85 19.11 -6.72 8.18
C LEU A 85 20.00 -6.48 9.39
N LEU A 86 21.24 -6.95 9.32
CA LEU A 86 22.25 -6.72 10.35
C LEU A 86 22.80 -5.30 10.19
N ASP A 87 22.47 -4.41 11.14
CA ASP A 87 22.66 -2.96 11.04
C ASP A 87 24.09 -2.55 10.62
N GLY A 88 25.12 -3.19 11.20
CA GLY A 88 26.53 -2.92 10.89
C GLY A 88 27.01 -3.40 9.51
N THR A 89 26.16 -4.02 8.72
CA THR A 89 26.48 -4.54 7.37
C THR A 89 25.78 -3.80 6.25
N ILE A 90 24.92 -2.83 6.59
CA ILE A 90 24.08 -2.13 5.64
C ILE A 90 24.91 -1.06 4.93
N MET A 91 25.08 -1.24 3.63
CA MET A 91 25.71 -0.30 2.72
C MET A 91 24.75 0.03 1.58
N ILE A 92 24.76 1.30 1.16
CA ILE A 92 23.91 1.83 0.10
C ILE A 92 24.82 2.36 -0.99
N THR A 93 24.72 1.79 -2.19
CA THR A 93 25.53 2.14 -3.36
C THR A 93 24.69 2.84 -4.44
N PHE A 94 25.33 3.63 -5.30
CA PHE A 94 24.66 4.44 -6.34
C PHE A 94 25.25 4.32 -7.76
N ASP A 95 26.46 3.78 -7.90
CA ASP A 95 27.27 3.78 -9.12
C ASP A 95 27.62 2.37 -9.65
N GLN A 96 27.10 1.31 -9.03
CA GLN A 96 27.36 -0.07 -9.39
C GLN A 96 26.54 -0.48 -10.61
N ALA A 97 26.99 -1.53 -11.32
CA ALA A 97 26.34 -2.01 -12.54
C ALA A 97 24.80 -2.20 -12.44
N PRO A 98 24.24 -2.75 -11.33
CA PRO A 98 22.78 -2.85 -11.17
C PRO A 98 22.06 -1.51 -11.08
N GLU A 99 22.70 -0.47 -10.54
CA GLU A 99 22.13 0.89 -10.44
C GLU A 99 22.17 1.58 -11.78
N LEU A 100 23.31 1.53 -12.48
CA LEU A 100 23.47 2.10 -13.81
C LEU A 100 22.48 1.49 -14.82
N THR A 101 22.29 0.17 -14.75
CA THR A 101 21.32 -0.54 -15.60
C THR A 101 19.89 -0.07 -15.32
N ARG A 102 19.50 0.09 -14.04
CA ARG A 102 18.17 0.58 -13.67
C ARG A 102 17.94 2.05 -13.99
N ALA A 103 18.98 2.88 -13.85
CA ALA A 103 18.91 4.27 -14.26
C ALA A 103 18.66 4.40 -15.78
N ALA A 104 19.25 3.51 -16.58
CA ALA A 104 19.10 3.48 -18.03
C ALA A 104 17.81 2.77 -18.52
N SER A 105 17.16 1.95 -17.68
CA SER A 105 16.03 1.12 -18.12
C SER A 105 14.70 1.85 -18.26
N GLY A 106 14.60 3.10 -17.80
CA GLY A 106 13.34 3.86 -17.79
C GLY A 106 12.30 3.32 -16.81
N THR A 107 12.72 2.54 -15.80
CA THR A 107 11.82 1.96 -14.79
C THR A 107 11.15 3.02 -13.91
N LEU A 108 11.87 4.09 -13.60
CA LEU A 108 11.35 5.18 -12.77
C LEU A 108 10.30 6.00 -13.55
N PRO A 109 9.03 6.04 -13.10
CA PRO A 109 8.03 6.88 -13.75
C PRO A 109 8.37 8.36 -13.53
N SER A 110 7.96 9.24 -14.46
CA SER A 110 8.16 10.70 -14.31
C SER A 110 7.40 11.31 -13.12
N SER A 111 6.40 10.60 -12.59
CA SER A 111 5.70 10.98 -11.37
C SER A 111 4.94 9.80 -10.79
N ILE A 112 4.82 9.77 -9.47
CA ILE A 112 4.03 8.78 -8.73
C ILE A 112 2.70 9.42 -8.32
N HIS A 113 1.62 8.66 -8.39
CA HIS A 113 0.27 9.13 -8.08
C HIS A 113 -0.26 8.42 -6.84
N ARG A 114 -0.69 9.19 -5.84
CA ARG A 114 -1.22 8.63 -4.59
C ARG A 114 -2.65 9.06 -4.37
N THR A 115 -3.54 8.08 -4.28
CA THR A 115 -4.90 8.29 -3.79
C THR A 115 -4.90 8.44 -2.28
N PHE A 116 -5.60 9.42 -1.76
CA PHE A 116 -5.81 9.62 -0.33
C PHE A 116 -7.20 10.21 -0.07
N TYR A 117 -7.64 10.09 1.17
CA TYR A 117 -8.96 10.52 1.62
C TYR A 117 -8.96 10.74 3.13
N GLU A 118 -10.02 11.34 3.66
CA GLU A 118 -10.12 11.89 5.02
C GLU A 118 -9.69 10.94 6.15
N THR A 119 -9.82 9.64 5.91
CA THR A 119 -9.68 8.62 6.93
C THR A 119 -8.70 7.51 6.53
N SER A 120 -7.80 7.87 5.62
CA SER A 120 -6.68 7.03 5.21
C SER A 120 -5.80 6.66 6.41
N GLN A 121 -5.19 5.48 6.38
CA GLN A 121 -4.20 5.04 7.39
C GLN A 121 -2.81 5.62 7.10
N THR A 122 -2.76 6.91 6.77
CA THR A 122 -1.55 7.70 6.49
C THR A 122 -1.92 9.14 6.81
N ALA A 123 -1.11 9.80 7.63
CA ALA A 123 -1.32 11.22 7.90
C ALA A 123 -1.00 12.02 6.63
N CYS A 124 -1.76 13.10 6.39
CA CYS A 124 -1.66 13.88 5.16
C CYS A 124 -1.90 15.37 5.45
N CYS A 125 -1.03 16.25 4.98
CA CYS A 125 -1.18 17.69 5.20
C CYS A 125 -2.34 18.30 4.39
N PHE A 126 -2.85 17.60 3.38
CA PHE A 126 -3.99 18.01 2.54
C PHE A 126 -5.34 17.49 3.07
N VAL A 127 -5.36 17.03 4.32
CA VAL A 127 -6.54 16.55 5.03
C VAL A 127 -6.55 17.18 6.42
N ASN A 128 -7.73 17.45 6.98
CA ASN A 128 -7.84 18.00 8.32
C ASN A 128 -7.08 17.10 9.33
N LYS A 129 -6.21 17.73 10.15
CA LYS A 129 -5.42 17.09 11.21
C LYS A 129 -6.27 16.36 12.24
N ASP A 130 -7.55 16.67 12.39
CA ASP A 130 -8.45 16.02 13.35
C ASP A 130 -8.94 14.65 12.87
N THR A 131 -8.83 14.38 11.57
CA THR A 131 -9.19 13.08 11.00
C THR A 131 -7.98 12.15 10.82
N HIS A 132 -6.78 12.62 11.21
CA HIS A 132 -5.57 11.83 11.09
C HIS A 132 -5.63 10.59 11.99
N PRO A 133 -5.15 9.43 11.51
CA PRO A 133 -4.92 8.29 12.37
C PRO A 133 -3.81 8.63 13.38
N LYS A 134 -3.94 8.17 14.63
CA LYS A 134 -2.85 8.28 15.61
C LYS A 134 -1.64 7.48 15.14
N HIS A 135 -0.46 8.08 15.18
CA HIS A 135 0.78 7.35 14.97
C HIS A 135 0.95 6.31 16.09
N ARG A 136 1.43 5.11 15.73
CA ARG A 136 1.32 3.94 16.61
C ARG A 136 2.43 3.86 17.66
N GLU A 137 3.58 4.44 17.37
CA GLU A 137 4.73 4.47 18.28
C GLU A 137 4.86 5.82 18.99
N VAL A 138 4.29 6.88 18.42
CA VAL A 138 4.39 8.25 18.93
C VAL A 138 3.00 8.90 18.82
N PRO A 139 2.05 8.59 19.72
CA PRO A 139 0.63 8.94 19.53
C PRO A 139 0.33 10.42 19.28
N ASP A 140 1.18 11.31 19.79
CA ASP A 140 1.03 12.77 19.65
C ASP A 140 1.58 13.29 18.31
N LEU A 141 2.33 12.46 17.58
CA LEU A 141 2.82 12.79 16.24
C LEU A 141 1.66 12.65 15.24
N LYS A 142 1.15 13.79 14.77
CA LYS A 142 0.16 13.82 13.67
C LYS A 142 0.87 13.70 12.32
N ILE A 143 1.62 14.74 11.94
CA ILE A 143 2.45 14.81 10.75
C ILE A 143 3.54 15.85 10.98
N SER A 144 4.77 15.58 10.57
CA SER A 144 5.84 16.59 10.59
C SER A 144 5.57 17.69 9.57
N ASP A 145 5.96 18.93 9.87
CA ASP A 145 5.58 20.10 9.05
C ASP A 145 6.16 20.05 7.62
N GLU A 146 7.28 19.39 7.39
CA GLU A 146 7.88 19.23 6.05
C GLU A 146 7.26 18.08 5.24
N ASN A 147 6.41 17.25 5.86
CA ASN A 147 5.85 16.05 5.22
C ASN A 147 4.48 16.35 4.61
N ALA A 148 4.29 15.94 3.35
CA ALA A 148 2.98 15.85 2.73
C ALA A 148 2.23 14.61 3.20
N PHE A 149 2.94 13.49 3.31
CA PHE A 149 2.41 12.22 3.79
C PHE A 149 3.36 11.59 4.80
N GLN A 150 2.78 10.92 5.79
CA GLN A 150 3.55 10.20 6.82
C GLN A 150 2.84 8.89 7.20
N SER A 151 3.61 7.80 7.24
CA SER A 151 3.12 6.49 7.66
C SER A 151 2.75 6.51 9.14
N ILE A 152 1.91 5.55 9.53
CA ILE A 152 1.44 5.42 10.93
C ILE A 152 2.40 4.62 11.82
N GLY A 153 3.38 3.95 11.24
CA GLY A 153 4.54 3.37 11.94
C GLY A 153 5.82 4.01 11.45
N SER A 154 6.86 4.01 12.29
CA SER A 154 8.16 4.55 11.89
C SER A 154 8.85 3.59 10.94
N PHE A 155 9.50 4.12 9.91
CA PHE A 155 10.31 3.31 9.02
C PHE A 155 11.74 3.19 9.57
N SER A 156 12.23 1.96 9.62
CA SER A 156 13.59 1.60 10.01
C SER A 156 14.12 0.57 9.02
N LEU A 157 15.16 0.95 8.25
CA LEU A 157 15.71 0.10 7.20
C LEU A 157 16.08 -1.32 7.70
N PRO A 158 16.74 -1.50 8.87
CA PRO A 158 17.09 -2.83 9.36
C PRO A 158 15.90 -3.77 9.58
N THR A 159 14.76 -3.23 9.99
CA THR A 159 13.59 -4.03 10.38
C THR A 159 12.52 -4.08 9.30
N ASP A 160 12.38 -3.01 8.52
CA ASP A 160 11.28 -2.86 7.57
C ASP A 160 11.62 -3.32 6.16
N LEU A 161 12.89 -3.25 5.72
CA LEU A 161 13.30 -3.70 4.38
C LEU A 161 13.40 -5.24 4.32
N THR A 162 12.27 -5.89 4.57
CA THR A 162 12.11 -7.34 4.72
C THR A 162 10.80 -7.78 4.06
N ARG A 163 10.73 -9.03 3.62
CA ARG A 163 9.53 -9.56 2.94
C ARG A 163 8.29 -9.44 3.80
N GLU A 164 8.39 -9.81 5.07
CA GLU A 164 7.27 -9.86 6.00
C GLU A 164 6.65 -8.48 6.19
N ARG A 165 7.48 -7.43 6.19
CA ARG A 165 7.06 -6.03 6.38
C ARG A 165 6.52 -5.43 5.07
N ILE A 166 7.14 -5.71 3.94
CA ILE A 166 6.64 -5.30 2.62
C ILE A 166 5.31 -6.00 2.31
N GLU A 167 5.22 -7.32 2.44
CA GLU A 167 3.98 -8.07 2.20
C GLU A 167 2.89 -7.69 3.20
N ARG A 168 3.26 -7.41 4.45
CA ARG A 168 2.33 -6.86 5.43
C ARG A 168 1.67 -5.58 4.90
N HIS A 169 2.41 -4.68 4.28
CA HIS A 169 1.85 -3.45 3.74
C HIS A 169 0.78 -3.72 2.67
N LEU A 170 1.04 -4.69 1.79
CA LEU A 170 0.14 -5.06 0.69
C LEU A 170 -1.18 -5.67 1.16
N VAL A 171 -1.21 -6.25 2.37
CA VAL A 171 -2.46 -6.72 3.00
C VAL A 171 -3.24 -5.54 3.61
N TRP A 172 -4.35 -5.18 2.96
CA TRP A 172 -5.18 -4.06 3.39
C TRP A 172 -5.85 -4.31 4.73
N ASN A 173 -6.09 -3.23 5.48
CA ASN A 173 -6.83 -3.22 6.75
C ASN A 173 -6.26 -4.13 7.85
N LYS A 174 -5.06 -4.70 7.68
CA LYS A 174 -4.38 -5.42 8.76
C LYS A 174 -4.01 -4.38 9.83
N LYS A 175 -4.37 -4.68 11.09
CA LYS A 175 -4.23 -3.75 12.23
C LYS A 175 -2.93 -3.97 13.00
N ILE A 176 -2.55 -5.24 13.14
CA ILE A 176 -1.31 -5.66 13.80
C ILE A 176 -0.12 -5.24 12.93
N ASN A 177 0.96 -4.81 13.57
CA ASN A 177 2.21 -4.39 12.92
C ASN A 177 1.93 -3.30 11.88
N PRO A 178 1.78 -2.04 12.31
CA PRO A 178 1.40 -0.95 11.41
C PRO A 178 2.39 -0.80 10.26
N SER A 179 1.86 -0.35 9.14
CA SER A 179 2.67 -0.06 7.97
C SER A 179 3.59 1.13 8.22
N SER A 180 4.87 0.93 7.92
CA SER A 180 5.91 1.95 7.78
C SER A 180 6.03 2.47 6.34
N TYR A 181 5.17 1.99 5.43
CA TYR A 181 5.16 2.34 4.01
C TYR A 181 3.94 3.18 3.61
N ILE A 182 4.09 3.90 2.51
CA ILE A 182 3.07 4.74 1.88
C ILE A 182 2.95 4.36 0.40
N SER A 183 1.83 3.75 -0.01
CA SER A 183 1.58 3.39 -1.42
C SER A 183 1.47 4.59 -2.36
N GLY A 184 2.03 4.47 -3.55
CA GLY A 184 1.76 5.29 -4.72
C GLY A 184 1.70 4.41 -5.96
N PHE A 185 1.29 4.98 -7.09
CA PHE A 185 1.10 4.27 -8.35
C PHE A 185 1.92 4.94 -9.46
N ASN A 186 2.56 4.13 -10.30
CA ASN A 186 3.35 4.63 -11.44
C ASN A 186 2.50 5.32 -12.53
N ASP A 187 1.20 5.06 -12.58
CA ASP A 187 0.28 5.64 -13.56
C ASP A 187 -0.99 6.24 -12.92
N LEU A 188 -1.48 7.32 -13.52
CA LEU A 188 -2.65 8.05 -13.02
C LEU A 188 -3.94 7.22 -13.10
N SER A 189 -4.09 6.36 -14.11
CA SER A 189 -5.27 5.51 -14.26
C SER A 189 -5.44 4.56 -13.09
N HIS A 190 -4.34 4.02 -12.54
CA HIS A 190 -4.35 3.17 -11.36
C HIS A 190 -4.83 3.94 -10.12
N ALA A 191 -4.35 5.17 -9.94
CA ALA A 191 -4.81 6.05 -8.87
C ALA A 191 -6.31 6.42 -9.01
N ILE A 192 -6.79 6.66 -10.23
CA ILE A 192 -8.21 6.91 -10.50
C ILE A 192 -9.07 5.70 -10.16
N ARG A 193 -8.68 4.49 -10.60
CA ARG A 193 -9.39 3.25 -10.22
C ARG A 193 -9.44 3.10 -8.70
N ARG A 194 -8.34 3.41 -8.01
CA ARG A 194 -8.28 3.36 -6.55
C ARG A 194 -9.15 4.42 -5.89
N ALA A 195 -9.22 5.63 -6.44
CA ALA A 195 -10.11 6.68 -5.97
C ALA A 195 -11.59 6.27 -6.08
N GLY A 196 -12.00 5.75 -7.24
CA GLY A 196 -13.35 5.21 -7.44
C GLY A 196 -13.68 4.08 -6.47
N PHE A 197 -12.73 3.16 -6.23
CA PHE A 197 -12.91 2.10 -5.23
C PHE A 197 -13.13 2.66 -3.83
N HIS A 198 -12.31 3.61 -3.37
CA HIS A 198 -12.46 4.20 -2.03
C HIS A 198 -13.77 4.99 -1.88
N TYR A 199 -14.24 5.60 -2.96
CA TYR A 199 -15.46 6.38 -2.97
C TYR A 199 -16.74 5.54 -2.97
N LYS A 200 -16.74 4.36 -3.61
CA LYS A 200 -17.97 3.56 -3.81
C LYS A 200 -17.99 2.20 -3.14
N ASN A 201 -16.84 1.53 -3.08
CA ASN A 201 -16.77 0.08 -2.82
C ASN A 201 -16.01 -0.28 -1.53
N SER A 202 -15.29 0.67 -0.95
CA SER A 202 -14.53 0.48 0.29
C SER A 202 -15.46 0.26 1.48
N LYS A 203 -15.06 -0.63 2.41
CA LYS A 203 -15.72 -0.78 3.73
C LYS A 203 -15.77 0.53 4.51
N ARG A 204 -14.79 1.41 4.27
CA ARG A 204 -14.73 2.77 4.80
C ARG A 204 -14.80 3.72 3.61
N ILE A 205 -15.99 4.17 3.28
CA ILE A 205 -16.22 5.10 2.17
C ILE A 205 -15.46 6.40 2.45
N GLY A 206 -14.60 6.78 1.50
CA GLY A 206 -13.98 8.10 1.48
C GLY A 206 -14.86 9.03 0.67
N MET A 207 -15.39 10.09 1.27
CA MET A 207 -16.19 11.10 0.57
C MET A 207 -15.34 12.30 0.15
N ARG A 208 -14.15 12.46 0.71
CA ARG A 208 -13.21 13.55 0.42
C ARG A 208 -11.94 12.97 -0.19
N VAL A 209 -12.12 12.36 -1.36
CA VAL A 209 -11.04 11.65 -2.06
C VAL A 209 -10.29 12.62 -2.95
N SER A 210 -8.96 12.51 -2.93
CA SER A 210 -8.06 13.27 -3.77
C SER A 210 -6.92 12.38 -4.26
N ILE A 211 -6.25 12.81 -5.32
CA ILE A 211 -5.05 12.19 -5.86
C ILE A 211 -3.92 13.22 -5.84
N ALA A 212 -2.82 12.89 -5.18
CA ALA A 212 -1.59 13.68 -5.24
C ALA A 212 -0.72 13.18 -6.39
N ARG A 213 -0.13 14.11 -7.14
CA ARG A 213 0.97 13.84 -8.08
C ARG A 213 2.29 14.20 -7.39
N ILE A 214 3.15 13.22 -7.26
CA ILE A 214 4.44 13.29 -6.57
C ILE A 214 5.54 13.23 -7.62
N SER A 215 6.44 14.21 -7.61
CA SER A 215 7.60 14.24 -8.50
C SER A 215 8.64 13.21 -8.07
N THR A 216 9.16 12.50 -9.06
CA THR A 216 10.30 11.58 -8.94
C THR A 216 11.62 12.27 -9.26
N ASP A 217 11.63 13.58 -9.54
CA ASP A 217 12.84 14.34 -9.84
C ASP A 217 13.85 14.21 -8.70
N GLY A 218 15.10 13.92 -9.07
CA GLY A 218 16.18 13.68 -8.13
C GLY A 218 16.14 12.32 -7.44
N LEU A 219 15.22 11.40 -7.77
CA LEU A 219 15.36 10.01 -7.33
C LEU A 219 16.44 9.31 -8.15
N ILE A 220 17.43 8.79 -7.47
CA ILE A 220 18.59 8.08 -8.04
C ILE A 220 18.45 6.59 -7.70
N ALA A 221 18.74 5.72 -8.67
CA ALA A 221 18.78 4.29 -8.46
C ALA A 221 19.87 3.95 -7.44
N ALA A 222 19.53 3.19 -6.41
CA ALA A 222 20.46 2.79 -5.36
C ALA A 222 20.23 1.32 -4.97
N THR A 223 21.26 0.63 -4.48
CA THR A 223 21.13 -0.74 -3.97
C THR A 223 21.47 -0.75 -2.49
N VAL A 224 20.58 -1.33 -1.68
CA VAL A 224 20.89 -1.67 -0.29
C VAL A 224 21.51 -3.05 -0.29
N THR A 225 22.79 -3.12 0.01
CA THR A 225 23.51 -4.37 0.25
C THR A 225 23.66 -4.60 1.75
N ALA A 226 23.29 -5.77 2.25
CA ALA A 226 23.41 -6.10 3.66
C ALA A 226 23.47 -7.61 3.89
N GLN A 227 23.82 -8.02 5.11
CA GLN A 227 23.54 -9.35 5.61
C GLN A 227 22.13 -9.36 6.23
N MET A 228 21.29 -10.31 5.83
CA MET A 228 19.96 -10.55 6.37
C MET A 228 19.96 -11.84 7.19
N GLU A 229 19.56 -11.75 8.45
CA GLU A 229 19.26 -12.90 9.29
C GLU A 229 17.77 -13.21 9.18
N THR A 230 17.45 -14.42 8.74
CA THR A 230 16.08 -14.96 8.73
C THR A 230 16.00 -16.10 9.72
N THR A 231 15.03 -16.02 10.62
CA THR A 231 14.78 -16.97 11.69
C THR A 231 13.39 -17.56 11.54
N ILE A 232 13.31 -18.88 11.63
CA ILE A 232 12.07 -19.63 11.58
C ILE A 232 11.86 -20.32 12.92
N THR A 233 10.72 -20.03 13.51
CA THR A 233 10.30 -20.61 14.79
C THR A 233 9.13 -21.53 14.53
N VAL A 234 9.26 -22.81 14.90
CA VAL A 234 8.17 -23.78 14.88
C VAL A 234 7.82 -24.14 16.32
N THR A 235 6.61 -23.79 16.73
CA THR A 235 6.08 -24.08 18.06
C THR A 235 5.07 -25.21 17.96
N THR A 236 5.31 -26.31 18.67
CA THR A 236 4.42 -27.47 18.77
C THR A 236 3.59 -27.36 20.04
N ARG A 237 2.28 -27.21 19.87
CA ARG A 237 1.35 -27.17 21.00
C ARG A 237 1.14 -28.56 21.55
N ARG A 238 1.38 -28.73 22.85
CA ARG A 238 1.17 -29.98 23.56
C ARG A 238 0.02 -29.82 24.55
N ARG A 239 -0.89 -30.80 24.59
CA ARG A 239 -1.93 -30.81 25.63
C ARG A 239 -1.26 -31.22 26.95
N PHE A 240 -1.47 -30.42 28.00
CA PHE A 240 -0.99 -30.67 29.36
C PHE A 240 0.53 -30.58 29.58
N HIS A 241 1.29 -30.13 28.59
CA HIS A 241 2.73 -29.88 28.70
C HIS A 241 3.09 -28.50 28.12
N PRO A 242 4.23 -27.92 28.52
CA PRO A 242 4.74 -26.71 27.89
C PRO A 242 4.89 -26.91 26.37
N ASP A 243 4.62 -25.85 25.63
CA ASP A 243 4.84 -25.82 24.19
C ASP A 243 6.33 -26.05 23.90
N GLU A 244 6.60 -26.87 22.90
CA GLU A 244 7.96 -27.15 22.47
C GLU A 244 8.29 -26.26 21.28
N THR A 245 9.42 -25.56 21.34
CA THR A 245 9.83 -24.61 20.29
C THR A 245 11.15 -25.04 19.68
N TYR A 246 11.17 -25.14 18.37
CA TYR A 246 12.37 -25.38 17.58
C TYR A 246 12.68 -24.15 16.73
N LEU A 247 13.97 -23.84 16.58
CA LEU A 247 14.42 -22.64 15.89
C LEU A 247 15.50 -22.99 14.87
N ALA A 248 15.41 -22.39 13.69
CA ALA A 248 16.47 -22.42 12.69
C ALA A 248 16.69 -21.01 12.15
N SER A 249 17.96 -20.63 12.00
CA SER A 249 18.34 -19.33 11.47
C SER A 249 19.33 -19.51 10.32
N LYS A 250 19.21 -18.68 9.30
CA LYS A 250 20.19 -18.56 8.21
C LYS A 250 20.53 -17.09 8.01
N VAL A 251 21.80 -16.84 7.66
CA VAL A 251 22.29 -15.52 7.28
C VAL A 251 22.61 -15.50 5.80
N HIS A 252 22.10 -14.50 5.09
CA HIS A 252 22.25 -14.33 3.65
C HIS A 252 22.79 -12.95 3.32
N ASN A 253 23.61 -12.83 2.28
CA ASN A 253 23.82 -11.56 1.60
C ASN A 253 22.57 -11.25 0.77
N VAL A 254 22.11 -10.00 0.83
CA VAL A 254 20.96 -9.52 0.07
C VAL A 254 21.30 -8.20 -0.61
N SER A 255 20.91 -8.08 -1.87
CA SER A 255 20.92 -6.83 -2.63
C SER A 255 19.48 -6.42 -2.94
N THR A 256 19.07 -5.27 -2.39
CA THR A 256 17.69 -4.79 -2.54
C THR A 256 17.65 -3.52 -3.38
N PRO A 257 16.94 -3.50 -4.51
CA PRO A 257 16.80 -2.31 -5.33
C PRO A 257 15.92 -1.28 -4.62
N VAL A 258 16.44 -0.06 -4.47
CA VAL A 258 15.72 1.10 -3.93
C VAL A 258 15.97 2.32 -4.82
N TRP A 259 15.21 3.39 -4.57
CA TRP A 259 15.41 4.71 -5.16
C TRP A 259 15.51 5.73 -4.03
N ILE A 260 16.57 6.54 -4.03
CA ILE A 260 16.88 7.49 -2.95
C ILE A 260 17.03 8.87 -3.54
N ARG A 261 16.58 9.89 -2.79
CA ARG A 261 16.74 11.28 -3.21
C ARG A 261 18.22 11.69 -3.28
N ASP A 262 18.57 12.44 -4.32
CA ASP A 262 19.88 13.04 -4.60
C ASP A 262 20.49 13.79 -3.41
N THR A 263 19.66 14.35 -2.52
CA THR A 263 20.10 14.98 -1.27
C THR A 263 20.90 14.07 -0.34
N ALA A 264 20.79 12.75 -0.47
CA ALA A 264 21.61 11.78 0.29
C ALA A 264 22.87 11.33 -0.46
N VAL A 265 22.99 11.63 -1.75
CA VAL A 265 24.04 11.07 -2.61
C VAL A 265 25.29 11.94 -2.51
N PRO A 266 26.44 11.37 -2.09
CA PRO A 266 27.70 12.08 -2.08
C PRO A 266 28.11 12.54 -3.49
N LEU A 267 28.84 13.64 -3.61
CA LEU A 267 29.30 14.18 -4.90
C LEU A 267 30.21 13.20 -5.67
N ASP A 268 30.96 12.37 -4.94
CA ASP A 268 31.81 11.33 -5.49
C ASP A 268 31.07 9.99 -5.71
N HIS A 269 29.76 9.95 -5.47
CA HIS A 269 28.91 8.76 -5.52
C HIS A 269 29.35 7.62 -4.58
N SER A 270 30.17 7.94 -3.57
CA SER A 270 30.60 6.96 -2.58
C SER A 270 29.42 6.32 -1.86
N ALA A 271 29.61 5.07 -1.43
CA ALA A 271 28.60 4.34 -0.70
C ALA A 271 28.34 4.97 0.68
N ILE A 272 27.08 4.97 1.11
CA ILE A 272 26.67 5.53 2.41
C ILE A 272 26.11 4.45 3.33
N THR A 273 26.16 4.71 4.64
CA THR A 273 25.53 3.88 5.66
C THR A 273 24.05 4.25 5.84
N TRP A 274 23.30 3.38 6.51
CA TRP A 274 21.93 3.68 6.91
C TRP A 274 21.82 4.95 7.79
N GLN A 275 22.77 5.15 8.70
CA GLN A 275 22.79 6.30 9.60
C GLN A 275 22.99 7.61 8.81
N GLN A 276 23.84 7.59 7.78
CA GLN A 276 24.04 8.73 6.87
C GLN A 276 22.79 9.03 6.05
N LEU A 277 22.12 8.00 5.51
CA LEU A 277 20.84 8.18 4.82
C LEU A 277 19.79 8.81 5.76
N LYS A 278 19.65 8.29 6.98
CA LYS A 278 18.71 8.83 7.97
C LYS A 278 19.02 10.28 8.33
N ALA A 279 20.30 10.62 8.49
CA ALA A 279 20.74 11.98 8.80
C ALA A 279 20.49 12.98 7.65
N SER A 280 20.52 12.51 6.39
CA SER A 280 20.25 13.36 5.22
C SER A 280 18.79 13.83 5.13
N GLY A 281 17.85 13.15 5.79
CA GLY A 281 16.42 13.41 5.67
C GLY A 281 15.83 13.10 4.29
N ALA A 282 16.57 12.40 3.42
CA ALA A 282 16.10 11.99 2.10
C ALA A 282 14.98 10.96 2.20
N ASP A 283 14.01 11.06 1.29
CA ASP A 283 13.01 10.02 1.12
C ASP A 283 13.53 8.88 0.24
N MET A 284 13.05 7.67 0.53
CA MET A 284 13.43 6.44 -0.16
C MET A 284 12.18 5.72 -0.66
N TRP A 285 12.28 5.12 -1.84
CA TRP A 285 11.19 4.46 -2.54
C TRP A 285 11.56 3.05 -2.98
N LEU A 286 10.56 2.17 -2.96
CA LEU A 286 10.65 0.79 -3.47
C LEU A 286 9.67 0.61 -4.64
N SER A 287 10.12 0.00 -5.72
CA SER A 287 9.23 -0.50 -6.78
C SER A 287 8.87 -1.96 -6.47
N ILE A 288 7.57 -2.28 -6.40
CA ILE A 288 7.14 -3.67 -6.15
C ILE A 288 7.64 -4.62 -7.23
N THR A 289 7.66 -4.19 -8.50
CA THR A 289 8.20 -4.99 -9.61
C THR A 289 9.68 -5.28 -9.44
N GLU A 290 10.47 -4.33 -8.96
CA GLU A 290 11.91 -4.55 -8.74
C GLU A 290 12.15 -5.44 -7.52
N ILE A 291 11.38 -5.27 -6.44
CA ILE A 291 11.46 -6.14 -5.26
C ILE A 291 11.16 -7.60 -5.63
N ARG A 292 10.19 -7.85 -6.53
CA ARG A 292 9.91 -9.20 -7.05
C ARG A 292 11.08 -9.84 -7.79
N ALA A 293 11.93 -9.02 -8.40
CA ALA A 293 13.11 -9.49 -9.13
C ALA A 293 14.38 -9.51 -8.27
N SER A 294 14.31 -9.06 -7.01
CA SER A 294 15.47 -8.96 -6.11
C SER A 294 15.90 -10.31 -5.52
N ASP A 295 17.06 -10.30 -4.85
CA ASP A 295 17.60 -11.46 -4.13
C ASP A 295 16.61 -12.00 -3.08
N MET A 296 15.72 -11.16 -2.53
CA MET A 296 14.68 -11.57 -1.59
C MET A 296 13.77 -12.67 -2.14
N LYS A 297 13.55 -12.73 -3.46
CA LYS A 297 12.76 -13.81 -4.07
C LYS A 297 13.43 -15.17 -3.95
N LEU A 298 14.76 -15.21 -4.00
CA LEU A 298 15.56 -16.43 -3.98
C LEU A 298 15.86 -16.86 -2.55
N ILE A 299 16.34 -15.92 -1.71
CA ILE A 299 16.89 -16.24 -0.38
C ILE A 299 15.83 -16.48 0.70
N LEU A 300 14.62 -15.94 0.52
CA LEU A 300 13.59 -16.01 1.57
C LEU A 300 12.74 -17.28 1.47
N PRO A 301 12.37 -17.87 2.61
CA PRO A 301 11.66 -19.12 2.65
C PRO A 301 10.25 -19.01 2.04
N LYS A 302 9.79 -20.09 1.42
CA LYS A 302 8.45 -20.21 0.83
C LYS A 302 7.63 -21.24 1.57
N ILE A 303 6.33 -21.00 1.76
CA ILE A 303 5.42 -22.00 2.34
C ILE A 303 4.91 -22.95 1.25
N ARG A 304 4.70 -22.42 0.04
CA ARG A 304 4.29 -23.15 -1.16
C ARG A 304 5.23 -22.81 -2.31
N TRP A 305 5.37 -23.73 -3.26
CA TRP A 305 6.20 -23.54 -4.46
C TRP A 305 5.80 -22.30 -5.28
N CYS A 306 4.51 -21.93 -5.27
CA CYS A 306 3.98 -20.77 -5.97
C CYS A 306 4.02 -19.46 -5.16
N ASP A 307 4.50 -19.47 -3.91
CA ASP A 307 4.61 -18.25 -3.12
C ASP A 307 5.74 -17.38 -3.68
N THR A 308 5.40 -16.21 -4.21
CA THR A 308 6.35 -15.16 -4.58
C THR A 308 6.28 -14.02 -3.57
N ILE A 309 7.40 -13.31 -3.37
CA ILE A 309 7.38 -12.03 -2.68
C ILE A 309 6.49 -11.07 -3.46
N CYS A 310 5.60 -10.35 -2.77
CA CYS A 310 4.67 -9.38 -3.38
C CYS A 310 3.87 -9.95 -4.55
N ALA A 311 2.98 -10.94 -4.33
CA ALA A 311 2.18 -11.58 -5.38
C ALA A 311 1.55 -10.64 -6.43
N ASP A 312 1.26 -11.18 -7.62
CA ASP A 312 0.73 -10.46 -8.78
C ASP A 312 -0.50 -9.61 -8.43
N GLY A 313 -0.62 -8.45 -9.10
CA GLY A 313 -1.70 -7.48 -8.87
C GLY A 313 -1.28 -6.16 -8.22
N HIS A 314 0.01 -6.04 -7.86
CA HIS A 314 0.66 -4.86 -7.30
C HIS A 314 1.81 -4.30 -8.17
N ASP A 315 1.94 -4.74 -9.42
CA ASP A 315 3.03 -4.35 -10.34
C ASP A 315 3.17 -2.85 -10.59
N TYR A 316 2.08 -2.12 -10.42
CA TYR A 316 2.02 -0.68 -10.62
C TYR A 316 2.29 0.11 -9.33
N GLU A 317 2.51 -0.57 -8.20
CA GLU A 317 2.61 0.03 -6.89
C GLU A 317 4.08 0.34 -6.52
N TRP A 318 4.27 1.54 -5.97
CA TRP A 318 5.52 2.06 -5.45
C TRP A 318 5.33 2.40 -3.98
N LEU A 319 6.32 2.10 -3.13
CA LEU A 319 6.22 2.30 -1.70
C LEU A 319 7.21 3.38 -1.26
N ALA A 320 6.72 4.51 -0.73
CA ALA A 320 7.59 5.43 0.00
C ALA A 320 7.84 4.87 1.40
N CYS A 321 9.09 4.96 1.85
CA CYS A 321 9.53 4.48 3.15
C CYS A 321 9.39 5.60 4.19
N GLY A 322 8.36 5.50 5.05
CA GLY A 322 8.13 6.41 6.18
C GLY A 322 7.36 7.69 5.83
N PHE A 323 7.83 8.46 4.85
CA PHE A 323 7.28 9.78 4.56
C PHE A 323 7.44 10.20 3.10
N ILE A 324 6.72 11.26 2.72
CA ILE A 324 6.86 11.94 1.43
C ILE A 324 6.92 13.45 1.72
N PRO A 325 7.99 14.16 1.31
CA PRO A 325 8.12 15.60 1.55
C PRO A 325 7.06 16.44 0.81
N LYS A 326 6.64 17.56 1.41
CA LYS A 326 5.71 18.52 0.78
C LYS A 326 6.24 19.07 -0.54
N SER A 327 7.53 19.38 -0.59
CA SER A 327 8.23 19.91 -1.76
C SER A 327 8.13 19.00 -2.99
N ARG A 328 7.81 17.71 -2.81
CA ARG A 328 7.68 16.73 -3.90
C ARG A 328 6.25 16.58 -4.41
N VAL A 329 5.25 17.11 -3.71
CA VAL A 329 3.86 17.09 -4.19
C VAL A 329 3.65 18.25 -5.15
N THR A 330 3.64 17.94 -6.44
CA THR A 330 3.47 18.95 -7.51
C THR A 330 2.02 19.34 -7.73
N ARG A 331 1.07 18.47 -7.34
CA ARG A 331 -0.36 18.74 -7.50
C ARG A 331 -1.21 17.87 -6.59
N VAL A 332 -2.34 18.42 -6.16
CA VAL A 332 -3.46 17.67 -5.56
C VAL A 332 -4.70 17.86 -6.45
N MET A 333 -5.35 16.76 -6.81
CA MET A 333 -6.48 16.72 -7.73
C MET A 333 -7.68 16.08 -7.03
N PRO A 334 -8.81 16.79 -6.85
CA PRO A 334 -9.98 16.22 -6.20
C PRO A 334 -10.71 15.22 -7.11
N TRP A 335 -11.17 14.13 -6.50
CA TRP A 335 -12.10 13.18 -7.11
C TRP A 335 -13.50 13.45 -6.57
N ASP A 336 -14.42 13.86 -7.44
CA ASP A 336 -15.78 14.28 -7.02
C ASP A 336 -16.76 13.11 -6.80
N GLY A 337 -16.34 11.88 -7.10
CA GLY A 337 -17.18 10.68 -7.11
C GLY A 337 -17.42 10.09 -8.51
N THR A 338 -17.22 10.91 -9.55
CA THR A 338 -17.43 10.56 -10.95
C THR A 338 -16.20 10.80 -11.82
N ARG A 339 -15.48 11.90 -11.61
CA ARG A 339 -14.31 12.29 -12.40
C ARG A 339 -13.23 12.93 -11.52
N LEU A 340 -12.01 12.90 -12.04
CA LEU A 340 -10.86 13.59 -11.47
C LEU A 340 -10.76 14.99 -12.08
N HIS A 341 -10.75 16.03 -11.24
CA HIS A 341 -10.52 17.39 -11.71
C HIS A 341 -9.02 17.69 -11.62
N ARG A 342 -8.38 17.86 -12.78
CA ARG A 342 -6.92 18.00 -12.88
C ARG A 342 -6.41 19.42 -12.68
N ASN A 343 -7.27 20.41 -12.91
CA ASN A 343 -6.98 21.83 -12.82
C ASN A 343 -8.18 22.54 -12.18
N PRO A 344 -7.96 23.73 -11.58
CA PRO A 344 -9.06 24.62 -11.24
C PRO A 344 -9.93 24.91 -12.47
N ASP A 345 -11.23 24.89 -12.26
CA ASP A 345 -12.25 25.25 -13.26
C ASP A 345 -13.12 26.37 -12.66
N VAL A 346 -13.90 27.04 -13.51
CA VAL A 346 -14.86 28.09 -13.10
C VAL A 346 -15.91 27.49 -12.14
N ARG A 347 -16.18 26.19 -12.26
CA ARG A 347 -17.15 25.49 -11.42
C ARG A 347 -16.51 25.00 -10.12
N ILE A 348 -17.23 25.23 -9.03
CA ILE A 348 -16.89 24.67 -7.71
C ILE A 348 -16.95 23.14 -7.78
N VAL A 349 -15.86 22.48 -7.39
CA VAL A 349 -15.82 21.02 -7.29
C VAL A 349 -16.46 20.60 -5.96
N ARG A 350 -17.48 19.76 -6.02
CA ARG A 350 -18.22 19.22 -4.86
C ARG A 350 -18.02 17.72 -4.75
N SER A 351 -18.11 17.17 -3.55
CA SER A 351 -18.24 15.72 -3.40
C SER A 351 -19.69 15.32 -3.67
N ILE A 352 -19.94 14.60 -4.76
CA ILE A 352 -21.28 14.39 -5.34
C ILE A 352 -22.17 13.54 -4.44
N ASP A 353 -21.66 12.45 -3.90
CA ASP A 353 -22.42 11.51 -3.07
C ASP A 353 -22.29 11.83 -1.56
N SER A 354 -21.63 12.94 -1.20
CA SER A 354 -21.55 13.35 0.20
C SER A 354 -22.88 14.00 0.64
N PRO A 355 -23.45 13.61 1.79
CA PRO A 355 -24.63 14.28 2.32
C PRO A 355 -24.34 15.71 2.76
N ASP A 356 -23.09 15.99 3.10
CA ASP A 356 -22.61 17.28 3.56
C ASP A 356 -22.02 18.10 2.39
N PRO A 357 -22.17 19.43 2.38
CA PRO A 357 -21.65 20.30 1.33
C PRO A 357 -20.12 20.47 1.42
N TRP A 358 -19.38 19.46 0.96
CA TRP A 358 -17.93 19.53 0.82
C TRP A 358 -17.54 20.10 -0.54
N VAL A 359 -16.72 21.14 -0.52
CA VAL A 359 -16.11 21.79 -1.69
C VAL A 359 -14.60 21.63 -1.66
N PHE A 360 -13.97 21.50 -2.81
CA PHE A 360 -12.51 21.49 -2.88
C PHE A 360 -11.97 22.92 -2.99
N ASP A 361 -11.15 23.32 -2.02
CA ASP A 361 -10.40 24.56 -2.04
C ASP A 361 -9.03 24.33 -2.71
N TRP A 362 -8.88 24.87 -3.92
CA TRP A 362 -7.65 24.78 -4.70
C TRP A 362 -6.46 25.51 -4.06
N THR A 363 -6.70 26.55 -3.25
CA THR A 363 -5.65 27.35 -2.59
C THR A 363 -4.95 26.52 -1.53
N THR A 364 -5.73 25.83 -0.70
CA THR A 364 -5.20 24.95 0.34
C THR A 364 -5.04 23.51 -0.10
N SER A 365 -5.54 23.16 -1.29
CA SER A 365 -5.57 21.78 -1.81
C SER A 365 -6.32 20.81 -0.91
N MET A 366 -7.38 21.29 -0.25
CA MET A 366 -8.15 20.54 0.75
C MET A 366 -9.64 20.54 0.45
N TRP A 367 -10.32 19.47 0.86
CA TRP A 367 -11.78 19.47 0.97
C TRP A 367 -12.19 20.30 2.21
N ARG A 368 -13.02 21.32 1.99
CA ARG A 368 -13.57 22.21 3.01
C ARG A 368 -15.09 22.09 3.06
N TYR A 369 -15.61 22.18 4.27
CA TYR A 369 -17.06 22.21 4.50
C TYR A 369 -17.55 23.63 4.23
N ASP A 370 -18.58 23.77 3.39
CA ASP A 370 -19.22 25.06 3.12
C ASP A 370 -20.71 25.00 3.54
N PRO A 371 -21.05 25.47 4.75
CA PRO A 371 -22.42 25.41 5.25
C PRO A 371 -23.40 26.23 4.41
N ARG A 372 -22.92 27.25 3.67
CA ARG A 372 -23.78 28.10 2.83
C ARG A 372 -24.37 27.32 1.66
N LEU A 373 -23.66 26.28 1.22
CA LEU A 373 -24.12 25.37 0.18
C LEU A 373 -25.03 24.26 0.69
N TYR A 374 -25.28 24.17 2.00
CA TYR A 374 -26.15 23.15 2.61
C TYR A 374 -27.59 23.20 2.05
N ARG A 375 -28.19 24.40 1.93
CA ARG A 375 -29.52 24.56 1.33
C ARG A 375 -29.53 24.13 -0.14
N THR A 376 -28.46 24.41 -0.88
CA THR A 376 -28.30 23.96 -2.28
C THR A 376 -28.09 22.45 -2.39
N ALA A 377 -27.36 21.83 -1.47
CA ALA A 377 -27.16 20.37 -1.42
C ALA A 377 -28.46 19.64 -1.10
N CYS A 378 -29.22 20.10 -0.10
CA CYS A 378 -30.57 19.59 0.18
C CYS A 378 -31.54 19.82 -0.99
N PHE A 379 -31.46 20.99 -1.65
CA PHE A 379 -32.29 21.28 -2.82
C PHE A 379 -31.93 20.38 -4.01
N LEU A 380 -30.65 20.14 -4.29
CA LEU A 380 -30.21 19.25 -5.38
C LEU A 380 -30.53 17.78 -5.09
N SER A 381 -30.46 17.33 -3.83
CA SER A 381 -30.88 15.96 -3.48
C SER A 381 -32.41 15.76 -3.56
N THR A 382 -33.18 16.82 -3.30
CA THR A 382 -34.66 16.78 -3.30
C THR A 382 -35.27 17.07 -4.67
N TYR A 383 -34.68 17.99 -5.44
CA TYR A 383 -35.23 18.53 -6.69
C TYR A 383 -34.29 18.40 -7.90
N GLY A 384 -32.99 18.11 -7.70
CA GLY A 384 -31.96 18.08 -8.74
C GLY A 384 -31.87 16.78 -9.55
N GLY A 385 -32.82 15.86 -9.42
CA GLY A 385 -33.01 14.79 -10.39
C GLY A 385 -31.86 13.79 -10.53
N ASN A 386 -31.21 13.37 -9.44
CA ASN A 386 -30.40 12.14 -9.42
C ASN A 386 -31.12 11.03 -8.65
N LYS A 387 -32.42 10.84 -8.93
CA LYS A 387 -33.05 9.55 -8.66
C LYS A 387 -32.42 8.56 -9.63
N ARG A 388 -31.70 7.56 -9.11
CA ARG A 388 -31.41 6.34 -9.86
C ARG A 388 -32.73 5.89 -10.48
N LYS A 389 -32.83 5.89 -11.82
CA LYS A 389 -33.68 4.90 -12.46
C LYS A 389 -32.98 3.57 -12.16
N ILE A 390 -33.51 2.84 -11.19
CA ILE A 390 -33.42 1.38 -11.27
C ILE A 390 -34.11 1.09 -12.61
N LEU A 391 -33.35 0.68 -13.62
CA LEU A 391 -33.95 0.18 -14.85
C LEU A 391 -34.71 -1.08 -14.43
N ASP A 392 -36.00 -1.11 -14.71
CA ASP A 392 -36.90 -2.24 -14.42
C ASP A 392 -36.57 -3.51 -15.24
N GLU A 393 -35.41 -3.57 -15.90
CA GLU A 393 -34.97 -4.70 -16.74
C GLU A 393 -34.24 -5.81 -15.95
N GLU A 394 -34.12 -5.73 -14.62
CA GLU A 394 -33.70 -6.87 -13.78
C GLU A 394 -34.86 -7.45 -12.94
N ARG A 395 -36.11 -7.14 -13.32
CA ARG A 395 -37.30 -7.91 -12.95
C ARG A 395 -37.74 -8.69 -14.18
N ASP A 396 -37.13 -9.85 -14.40
CA ASP A 396 -37.72 -11.05 -15.02
C ASP A 396 -36.57 -11.93 -15.53
N ASP A 397 -35.93 -12.64 -14.60
CA ASP A 397 -35.29 -13.92 -14.87
C ASP A 397 -35.41 -14.77 -13.59
N GLU A 398 -36.66 -15.09 -13.23
CA GLU A 398 -36.91 -16.34 -12.52
C GLU A 398 -36.69 -17.49 -13.52
N HIS A 399 -35.62 -18.27 -13.37
CA HIS A 399 -35.68 -19.74 -13.36
C HIS A 399 -34.34 -20.36 -12.92
N GLU A 400 -34.46 -21.42 -12.12
CA GLU A 400 -33.43 -22.31 -11.56
C GLU A 400 -32.57 -21.81 -10.39
N GLY A 401 -33.05 -22.06 -9.17
CA GLY A 401 -32.19 -22.11 -7.98
C GLY A 401 -31.40 -23.43 -7.87
N PRO A 402 -30.50 -23.53 -6.87
CA PRO A 402 -30.63 -24.68 -5.97
C PRO A 402 -30.54 -24.37 -4.47
N SER A 403 -31.49 -24.96 -3.76
CA SER A 403 -31.43 -25.51 -2.39
C SER A 403 -31.28 -24.57 -1.17
N ARG A 404 -32.44 -24.15 -0.65
CA ARG A 404 -32.63 -23.73 0.76
C ARG A 404 -32.37 -24.91 1.71
N LYS A 405 -31.36 -24.81 2.60
CA LYS A 405 -31.33 -25.63 3.83
C LYS A 405 -32.20 -24.98 4.91
N ARG A 406 -33.19 -25.75 5.37
CA ARG A 406 -34.26 -25.42 6.33
C ARG A 406 -33.75 -24.84 7.65
N ARG A 407 -34.33 -23.71 8.08
CA ARG A 407 -34.28 -23.24 9.48
C ARG A 407 -35.24 -24.11 10.32
N LYS A 408 -34.72 -24.74 11.36
CA LYS A 408 -35.49 -25.51 12.34
C LYS A 408 -36.27 -24.54 13.22
N VAL A 409 -37.61 -24.60 13.17
CA VAL A 409 -38.52 -23.89 14.08
C VAL A 409 -38.55 -24.67 15.39
N ILE A 410 -38.24 -24.01 16.51
CA ILE A 410 -38.50 -24.53 17.85
C ILE A 410 -39.64 -23.70 18.42
N ASN A 411 -40.80 -24.33 18.60
CA ASN A 411 -41.94 -23.78 19.34
C ASN A 411 -41.65 -23.91 20.84
N ILE A 412 -41.82 -22.82 21.60
CA ILE A 412 -41.92 -22.90 23.06
C ILE A 412 -43.25 -22.26 23.48
N SER A 413 -44.10 -23.09 24.08
CA SER A 413 -45.40 -22.78 24.66
C SER A 413 -45.27 -21.96 25.94
N LYS A 414 -46.26 -21.08 26.17
CA LYS A 414 -46.38 -20.25 27.36
C LYS A 414 -46.73 -21.11 28.59
N ALA A 415 -45.93 -21.02 29.66
CA ALA A 415 -46.32 -21.42 31.01
C ALA A 415 -45.89 -20.36 32.03
N LYS A 416 -46.84 -19.97 32.89
CA LYS A 416 -46.69 -18.99 33.98
C LYS A 416 -45.83 -19.57 35.11
N GLY A 417 -44.90 -18.78 35.65
CA GLY A 417 -44.15 -19.11 36.88
C GLY A 417 -43.26 -17.95 37.33
N LYS A 418 -43.22 -17.69 38.63
CA LYS A 418 -42.66 -16.50 39.31
C LYS A 418 -41.11 -16.44 39.32
N LYS A 419 -40.61 -15.19 39.24
CA LYS A 419 -39.31 -14.61 39.66
C LYS A 419 -38.21 -15.52 40.21
N THR A 420 -37.01 -15.40 39.62
CA THR A 420 -35.76 -15.04 40.32
C THR A 420 -34.84 -14.24 39.37
N ASP A 421 -34.30 -13.15 39.89
CA ASP A 421 -33.31 -12.29 39.25
C ASP A 421 -31.99 -13.00 39.00
N THR A 422 -31.42 -12.82 37.80
CA THR A 422 -30.00 -12.50 37.54
C THR A 422 -29.77 -12.51 36.03
N THR A 423 -30.00 -11.37 35.37
CA THR A 423 -29.39 -11.12 34.06
C THR A 423 -28.16 -10.26 34.31
N PRO A 424 -26.94 -10.75 34.09
CA PRO A 424 -25.77 -9.90 34.16
C PRO A 424 -25.82 -8.90 32.99
N GLU A 425 -25.83 -7.62 33.38
CA GLU A 425 -25.59 -6.48 32.53
C GLU A 425 -24.39 -6.73 31.61
N ALA A 426 -24.56 -6.39 30.33
CA ALA A 426 -23.43 -6.28 29.41
C ALA A 426 -22.53 -5.14 29.91
N LYS A 427 -21.45 -5.52 30.61
CA LYS A 427 -20.48 -4.58 31.14
C LYS A 427 -19.84 -3.76 30.02
N ARG A 428 -19.83 -2.46 30.31
CA ARG A 428 -19.08 -1.37 29.69
C ARG A 428 -17.65 -1.75 29.26
N ASN A 429 -17.29 -1.20 28.09
CA ASN A 429 -16.16 -0.29 27.90
C ASN A 429 -15.06 -0.32 28.98
N ASN A 430 -13.95 -1.00 28.70
CA ASN A 430 -12.71 -0.89 29.49
C ASN A 430 -11.68 -0.06 28.70
N ASN A 431 -11.78 1.26 28.84
CA ASN A 431 -10.66 2.17 28.62
C ASN A 431 -9.92 2.29 29.97
N PRO A 432 -8.62 1.99 30.08
CA PRO A 432 -7.94 1.80 31.37
C PRO A 432 -7.38 3.09 31.99
N TYR A 433 -8.17 4.18 32.02
CA TYR A 433 -7.85 5.36 32.83
C TYR A 433 -9.12 5.82 33.56
N GLU A 434 -9.15 5.64 34.88
CA GLU A 434 -10.16 6.12 35.84
C GLU A 434 -9.44 6.96 36.92
N PRO A 435 -10.13 7.67 37.84
CA PRO A 435 -11.33 8.50 37.68
C PRO A 435 -11.20 9.85 38.44
N GLY A 436 -12.06 10.82 38.17
CA GLY A 436 -12.31 11.91 39.14
C GLY A 436 -12.31 13.33 38.58
N PHE A 437 -13.39 13.70 37.88
CA PHE A 437 -13.90 15.07 37.93
C PHE A 437 -15.38 15.05 37.59
N ILE A 438 -16.22 15.49 38.53
CA ILE A 438 -17.66 15.73 38.33
C ILE A 438 -17.80 17.26 38.39
N PRO A 439 -18.12 17.95 37.28
CA PRO A 439 -18.72 19.27 37.37
C PRO A 439 -20.25 19.15 37.44
N GLU A 440 -20.80 19.99 38.31
CA GLU A 440 -22.18 20.06 38.76
C GLU A 440 -23.20 20.31 37.64
N THR A 441 -24.41 19.82 37.89
CA THR A 441 -25.64 20.18 37.22
C THR A 441 -25.82 21.70 37.15
N SER A 442 -25.87 22.25 35.93
CA SER A 442 -26.54 23.53 35.68
C SER A 442 -27.43 23.41 34.44
N GLU A 443 -28.71 23.62 34.72
CA GLU A 443 -29.74 24.29 33.93
C GLU A 443 -30.13 23.72 32.55
N GLN A 444 -31.42 23.39 32.49
CA GLN A 444 -32.21 23.16 31.28
C GLN A 444 -32.00 24.30 30.28
N ALA A 445 -31.45 23.97 29.11
CA ALA A 445 -31.58 24.79 27.92
C ALA A 445 -32.48 24.04 26.92
N ASP A 446 -33.51 24.75 26.47
CA ASP A 446 -34.64 24.25 25.69
C ASP A 446 -34.25 23.45 24.44
N SER A 447 -35.02 22.39 24.20
CA SER A 447 -34.91 21.53 23.04
C SER A 447 -35.41 22.23 21.77
N ASP A 448 -34.55 23.01 21.12
CA ASP A 448 -34.79 23.42 19.73
C ASP A 448 -34.50 22.25 18.79
N ASN A 449 -35.53 21.44 18.54
CA ASN A 449 -35.58 20.40 17.53
C ASN A 449 -35.55 21.01 16.11
N GLY A 450 -34.38 21.49 15.70
CA GLY A 450 -34.16 22.07 14.37
C GLY A 450 -34.02 21.02 13.26
N CYS A 451 -35.13 20.50 12.73
CA CYS A 451 -35.14 19.81 11.43
C CYS A 451 -35.11 20.83 10.28
N CYS A 452 -34.43 20.52 9.18
CA CYS A 452 -34.53 21.30 7.95
C CYS A 452 -35.98 21.25 7.42
N SER A 453 -36.64 22.40 7.26
CA SER A 453 -38.04 22.48 6.81
C SER A 453 -38.28 22.01 5.38
N VAL A 454 -37.22 21.83 4.58
CA VAL A 454 -37.31 21.41 3.16
C VAL A 454 -37.09 19.91 2.97
N CYS A 455 -36.21 19.28 3.76
CA CYS A 455 -35.84 17.86 3.58
C CYS A 455 -36.04 16.98 4.82
N GLY A 456 -36.43 17.55 5.97
CA GLY A 456 -36.74 16.81 7.19
C GLY A 456 -35.53 16.19 7.92
N GLN A 457 -34.30 16.38 7.45
CA GLN A 457 -33.11 15.87 8.13
C GLN A 457 -32.79 16.67 9.40
N ARG A 458 -32.42 15.95 10.47
CA ARG A 458 -32.01 16.51 11.77
C ARG A 458 -30.63 17.17 11.64
N LYS A 459 -30.50 18.42 12.07
CA LYS A 459 -29.20 19.09 12.24
C LYS A 459 -28.35 18.29 13.24
N THR A 460 -27.07 18.07 12.93
CA THR A 460 -26.10 17.54 13.89
C THR A 460 -25.53 18.69 14.75
N PRO A 461 -24.96 18.42 15.94
CA PRO A 461 -24.68 19.43 16.97
C PRO A 461 -23.64 20.50 16.63
N PHE A 462 -23.04 20.49 15.44
CA PHE A 462 -22.01 21.46 15.02
C PHE A 462 -22.59 22.74 14.41
N HIS A 463 -23.81 23.12 14.77
CA HIS A 463 -24.55 24.24 14.18
C HIS A 463 -24.90 25.29 15.23
N ILE A 464 -23.93 25.83 15.96
CA ILE A 464 -24.16 27.03 16.76
C ILE A 464 -22.88 27.88 16.71
N ASN A 465 -23.06 29.13 16.28
CA ASN A 465 -22.08 30.24 16.22
C ASN A 465 -21.15 30.29 15.01
N GLU A 466 -21.67 30.75 13.87
CA GLU A 466 -20.98 31.66 12.91
C GLU A 466 -21.99 32.09 11.82
N GLU A 467 -23.15 32.57 12.26
CA GLU A 467 -24.05 33.40 11.43
C GLU A 467 -23.91 34.83 11.91
N THR A 468 -22.88 35.54 11.46
CA THR A 468 -22.91 37.02 11.33
C THR A 468 -21.70 37.50 10.52
N ASP A 469 -22.00 38.35 9.55
CA ASP A 469 -21.12 39.32 8.87
C ASP A 469 -20.19 38.85 7.72
N GLY A 470 -20.68 39.03 6.48
CA GLY A 470 -19.83 39.11 5.27
C GLY A 470 -20.58 39.02 3.93
N PRO A 471 -20.15 39.71 2.87
CA PRO A 471 -21.02 40.50 2.00
C PRO A 471 -21.41 39.79 0.70
N LEU A 472 -22.64 39.27 0.62
CA LEU A 472 -23.30 38.94 -0.66
C LEU A 472 -24.81 39.19 -0.59
N ALA A 473 -25.19 40.40 -0.17
CA ALA A 473 -26.56 40.91 -0.26
C ALA A 473 -26.98 41.32 -1.70
N TYR A 474 -26.35 40.78 -2.74
CA TYR A 474 -26.57 41.19 -4.13
C TYR A 474 -26.62 40.01 -5.11
N LEU A 475 -27.44 39.00 -4.80
CA LEU A 475 -27.97 38.09 -5.81
C LEU A 475 -29.48 38.05 -5.65
N ASP A 476 -30.11 39.11 -6.14
CA ASP A 476 -31.53 39.18 -6.46
C ASP A 476 -31.79 38.21 -7.62
N LEU A 477 -32.07 36.93 -7.29
CA LEU A 477 -32.57 35.95 -8.24
C LEU A 477 -34.04 36.29 -8.51
N SER A 478 -34.27 37.28 -9.37
CA SER A 478 -35.55 37.50 -10.01
C SER A 478 -36.03 36.19 -10.64
N MET A 479 -37.18 35.71 -10.18
CA MET A 479 -37.84 34.54 -10.75
C MET A 479 -38.28 34.86 -12.18
N PRO A 480 -37.98 34.02 -13.19
CA PRO A 480 -38.67 34.14 -14.47
C PRO A 480 -40.14 33.75 -14.27
N SER A 481 -41.04 34.67 -14.61
CA SER A 481 -42.48 34.43 -14.70
C SER A 481 -42.77 33.27 -15.66
N LYS A 482 -43.67 32.38 -15.25
CA LYS A 482 -44.12 31.24 -16.05
C LYS A 482 -44.74 31.73 -17.38
N PRO A 483 -44.44 31.09 -18.53
CA PRO A 483 -45.23 31.29 -19.73
C PRO A 483 -46.61 30.62 -19.58
N ALA A 484 -47.60 31.24 -20.23
CA ALA A 484 -49.04 30.97 -20.15
C ALA A 484 -49.47 29.56 -20.58
#